data_AF-A0A6B3IDH7-F1
#
_entry.id   AF-A0A6B3IDH7-F1
#
_cell.length_a   1.000
_cell.length_b   1.000
_cell.length_c   1.000
_cell.angle_alpha   90.00
_cell.angle_beta   90.00
_cell.angle_gamma   90.00
#
_symmetry.space_group_name_H-M   'P 1'
#
loop_
_entity.id
_entity.type
_entity.pdbx_description
1 polymer ?
#
loop_
_entity_poly.entity_id
_entity_poly.type
_entity_poly.pdbx_seq_one_letter_code
_entity_poly.pdbx_strand_id
1 'polypeptide(L)'
;LSVYTLFGAGGFTAGLLLSGWLTGFSWRLTFAFPAPAVLVLFVLGLRLIPGAGEENGGGPPPGATAGDRPPLRRYGFASAAAFLAGLLALVQGITSVPAHGWADLRSTGLLALAAGLLALFSALERASAHPLIRFEA
;
A
#
# COMPACT_ATOMS: atom_id res chain seq x y z
N LEU A 1 2.09 7.51 19.83
CA LEU A 1 0.76 7.61 19.17
C LEU A 1 0.31 9.06 18.98
N SER A 2 0.32 9.91 20.02
CA SER A 2 -0.22 11.29 19.95
C SER A 2 0.41 12.17 18.87
N VAL A 3 1.74 12.13 18.70
CA VAL A 3 2.42 12.90 17.65
C VAL A 3 2.02 12.41 16.25
N TYR A 4 1.99 11.09 16.05
CA TYR A 4 1.55 10.47 14.80
C TYR A 4 0.10 10.86 14.46
N THR A 5 -0.81 10.75 15.41
CA THR A 5 -2.22 11.12 15.23
C THR A 5 -2.39 12.63 14.98
N LEU A 6 -1.59 13.49 15.63
CA LEU A 6 -1.61 14.93 15.41
C LEU A 6 -1.22 15.28 13.97
N PHE A 7 -0.11 14.72 13.46
CA PHE A 7 0.29 14.93 12.07
C PHE A 7 -0.71 14.34 11.07
N GLY A 8 -1.30 13.18 11.39
CA GLY A 8 -2.35 12.57 10.56
C GLY A 8 -3.61 13.44 10.48
N ALA A 9 -4.14 13.88 11.62
CA ALA A 9 -5.32 14.75 11.68
C ALA A 9 -5.05 16.12 11.06
N GLY A 10 -3.90 16.72 11.38
CA GLY A 10 -3.49 18.02 10.81
C GLY A 10 -3.33 17.97 9.30
N GLY A 11 -2.69 16.91 8.77
CA GLY A 11 -2.55 16.69 7.33
C GLY A 11 -3.90 16.50 6.63
N PHE A 12 -4.83 15.76 7.25
CA PHE A 12 -6.19 15.58 6.72
C PHE A 12 -6.95 16.92 6.62
N THR A 13 -6.97 17.71 7.70
CA THR A 13 -7.65 19.01 7.71
C THR A 13 -7.02 19.99 6.74
N ALA A 14 -5.68 20.09 6.72
CA ALA A 14 -4.97 20.96 5.79
C ALA A 14 -5.21 20.55 4.33
N GLY A 15 -5.23 19.24 4.04
CA GLY A 15 -5.51 18.70 2.72
C GLY A 15 -6.91 19.05 2.22
N LEU A 16 -7.94 19.00 3.07
CA LEU A 16 -9.31 19.39 2.69
C LEU A 16 -9.42 20.88 2.38
N LEU A 17 -8.84 21.75 3.22
CA LEU A 17 -8.81 23.19 2.96
C LEU A 17 -8.10 23.50 1.64
N LEU A 18 -6.95 22.89 1.42
CA LEU A 18 -6.15 23.08 0.22
C LEU A 18 -6.86 22.56 -1.03
N SER A 19 -7.53 21.42 -0.94
CA SER A 19 -8.37 20.85 -2.00
C SER A 19 -9.50 21.80 -2.41
N GLY A 20 -10.20 22.40 -1.44
CA GLY A 20 -11.23 23.40 -1.69
C GLY A 20 -10.68 24.63 -2.42
N TRP A 21 -9.52 25.12 -2.00
CA TRP A 21 -8.84 26.24 -2.64
C TRP A 21 -8.37 25.93 -4.07
N LEU A 22 -7.73 24.76 -4.28
CA LEU A 22 -7.28 24.29 -5.60
C LEU A 22 -8.44 24.12 -6.60
N THR A 23 -9.59 23.66 -6.12
CA THR A 23 -10.80 23.50 -6.94
C THR A 23 -11.27 24.82 -7.54
N GLY A 24 -11.04 25.95 -6.84
CA GLY A 24 -11.34 27.29 -7.34
C GLY A 24 -10.47 27.72 -8.53
N PHE A 25 -9.26 27.18 -8.67
CA PHE A 25 -8.41 27.41 -9.85
C PHE A 25 -8.67 26.38 -10.94
N SER A 26 -8.65 25.11 -10.58
CA SER A 26 -8.90 23.99 -11.48
C SER A 26 -9.10 22.71 -10.68
N TRP A 27 -10.23 22.04 -10.90
CA TRP A 27 -10.53 20.75 -10.29
C TRP A 27 -9.47 19.67 -10.57
N ARG A 28 -8.71 19.79 -11.68
CA ARG A 28 -7.63 18.85 -12.04
C ARG A 28 -6.46 18.93 -11.06
N LEU A 29 -6.21 20.12 -10.49
CA LEU A 29 -5.11 20.32 -9.55
C LEU A 29 -5.35 19.58 -8.23
N THR A 30 -6.61 19.38 -7.84
CA THR A 30 -6.97 18.57 -6.66
C THR A 30 -6.50 17.12 -6.79
N PHE A 31 -6.50 16.57 -8.02
CA PHE A 31 -5.97 15.23 -8.30
C PHE A 31 -4.46 15.22 -8.55
N ALA A 32 -3.90 16.29 -9.11
CA ALA A 32 -2.47 16.36 -9.41
C ALA A 32 -1.61 16.69 -8.19
N PHE A 33 -2.11 17.48 -7.25
CA PHE A 33 -1.36 17.98 -6.09
C PHE A 33 -0.86 16.89 -5.11
N PRO A 34 -1.59 15.78 -4.86
CA PRO A 34 -1.06 14.71 -4.02
C PRO A 34 0.22 14.08 -4.57
N ALA A 35 0.41 14.04 -5.89
CA ALA A 35 1.57 13.41 -6.51
C ALA A 35 2.91 14.04 -6.09
N PRO A 36 3.15 15.37 -6.20
CA PRO A 36 4.37 15.97 -5.70
C PRO A 36 4.54 15.84 -4.18
N ALA A 37 3.45 15.90 -3.40
CA ALA A 37 3.53 15.72 -1.95
C ALA A 37 4.05 14.32 -1.58
N VAL A 38 3.50 13.27 -2.21
CA VAL A 38 3.95 11.88 -2.04
C VAL A 38 5.38 11.70 -2.51
N LEU A 39 5.79 12.34 -3.62
CA LEU A 39 7.16 12.26 -4.12
C LEU A 39 8.17 12.85 -3.12
N VAL A 40 7.85 14.00 -2.53
CA VAL A 40 8.69 14.63 -1.48
C VAL A 40 8.78 13.71 -0.27
N LEU A 41 7.65 13.16 0.20
CA LEU A 41 7.64 12.23 1.33
C LEU A 41 8.43 10.95 1.04
N PHE A 42 8.36 10.43 -0.18
CA PHE A 42 9.11 9.25 -0.60
C PHE A 42 10.62 9.51 -0.57
N VAL A 43 11.08 10.61 -1.17
CA VAL A 43 12.49 11.02 -1.14
C VAL A 43 12.96 11.25 0.29
N LEU A 44 12.13 11.90 1.11
CA LEU A 44 12.44 12.13 2.51
C LEU A 44 12.53 10.80 3.28
N GLY A 45 11.62 9.87 3.02
CA GLY A 45 11.65 8.51 3.57
C GLY A 45 12.94 7.78 3.23
N LEU A 46 13.41 7.83 1.98
CA LEU A 46 14.68 7.23 1.57
C LEU A 46 15.89 7.83 2.29
N ARG A 47 15.81 9.09 2.72
CA ARG A 47 16.91 9.80 3.40
C ARG A 47 16.85 9.71 4.92
N LEU A 48 15.66 9.70 5.50
CA LEU A 48 15.44 9.79 6.95
C LEU A 48 15.20 8.43 7.60
N ILE A 49 14.71 7.43 6.88
CA ILE A 49 14.45 6.08 7.43
C ILE A 49 15.78 5.30 7.33
N PRO A 50 16.43 4.97 8.46
CA PRO A 50 17.61 4.11 8.44
C PRO A 50 17.22 2.75 7.84
N GLY A 51 18.11 2.16 7.04
CA GLY A 51 17.88 0.82 6.51
C GLY A 51 17.55 -0.16 7.62
N ALA A 52 16.58 -1.06 7.39
CA ALA A 52 15.98 -1.99 8.35
C ALA A 52 16.95 -3.07 8.91
N GLY A 53 18.08 -2.65 9.47
CA GLY A 53 19.06 -3.47 10.17
C GLY A 53 18.91 -3.44 11.69
N GLU A 54 18.05 -2.58 12.26
CA GLU A 54 18.10 -2.29 13.71
C GLU A 54 16.75 -2.38 14.46
N GLU A 55 15.61 -2.61 13.80
CA GLU A 55 14.27 -2.46 14.44
C GLU A 55 13.44 -3.75 14.58
N ASN A 56 14.07 -4.90 14.75
CA ASN A 56 13.46 -5.97 15.56
C ASN A 56 14.40 -6.15 16.76
N GLY A 57 13.90 -5.97 17.99
CA GLY A 57 14.68 -5.98 19.25
C GLY A 57 15.36 -7.30 19.62
N GLY A 58 16.19 -7.85 18.75
CA GLY A 58 17.29 -8.74 19.07
C GLY A 58 18.54 -8.11 18.48
N GLY A 59 19.48 -7.68 19.31
CA GLY A 59 20.79 -7.24 18.84
C GLY A 59 21.41 -8.28 17.89
N PRO A 60 22.32 -7.90 17.00
CA PRO A 60 22.98 -8.83 16.11
C PRO A 60 23.49 -10.03 16.94
N PRO A 61 23.22 -11.29 16.53
CA PRO A 61 23.75 -12.43 17.26
C PRO A 61 25.27 -12.23 17.39
N PRO A 62 25.85 -12.39 18.59
CA PRO A 62 27.28 -12.18 18.77
C PRO A 62 28.03 -13.14 17.82
N GLY A 63 28.63 -12.57 16.77
CA GLY A 63 29.31 -13.33 15.70
C GLY A 63 28.99 -12.93 14.25
N ALA A 64 27.98 -12.07 13.99
CA ALA A 64 27.66 -11.65 12.62
C ALA A 64 28.74 -10.68 12.07
N THR A 65 29.60 -11.20 11.18
CA THR A 65 30.60 -10.41 10.45
C THR A 65 29.93 -9.57 9.35
N ALA A 66 30.57 -8.48 8.95
CA ALA A 66 30.09 -7.52 7.95
C ALA A 66 29.79 -8.10 6.53
N GLY A 67 29.93 -9.42 6.34
CA GLY A 67 29.55 -10.16 5.14
C GLY A 67 28.12 -10.71 5.15
N ASP A 68 27.43 -10.73 6.29
CA ASP A 68 26.08 -11.30 6.45
C ASP A 68 24.97 -10.29 6.07
N ARG A 69 25.17 -9.56 4.98
CA ARG A 69 24.08 -8.78 4.39
C ARG A 69 23.02 -9.79 3.95
N PRO A 70 21.78 -9.74 4.50
CA PRO A 70 20.74 -10.66 4.07
C PRO A 70 20.62 -10.55 2.55
N PRO A 71 20.63 -11.68 1.82
CA PRO A 71 20.59 -11.67 0.36
C PRO A 71 19.43 -10.81 -0.05
N LEU A 72 19.64 -9.87 -1.00
CA LEU A 72 18.65 -8.93 -1.55
C LEU A 72 17.27 -9.58 -1.51
N ARG A 73 16.56 -9.27 -0.43
CA ARG A 73 15.46 -10.07 0.06
C ARG A 73 14.41 -9.99 -1.03
N ARG A 74 13.96 -11.12 -1.59
CA ARG A 74 12.81 -11.14 -2.52
C ARG A 74 11.58 -10.71 -1.72
N TYR A 75 11.50 -9.43 -1.40
CA TYR A 75 10.33 -8.76 -0.84
C TYR A 75 9.18 -9.10 -1.75
N GLY A 76 8.03 -9.47 -1.17
CA GLY A 76 6.90 -10.14 -1.83
C GLY A 76 6.32 -9.38 -3.03
N PHE A 77 7.05 -9.29 -4.12
CA PHE A 77 6.63 -8.64 -5.36
C PHE A 77 5.42 -9.38 -5.93
N ALA A 78 5.41 -10.71 -5.82
CA ALA A 78 4.28 -11.54 -6.21
C ALA A 78 3.04 -11.24 -5.35
N SER A 79 3.18 -11.12 -4.02
CA SER A 79 2.05 -10.80 -3.15
C SER A 79 1.58 -9.35 -3.36
N ALA A 80 2.50 -8.39 -3.50
CA ALA A 80 2.18 -7.01 -3.85
C ALA A 80 1.48 -6.88 -5.21
N ALA A 81 1.94 -7.60 -6.23
CA ALA A 81 1.32 -7.63 -7.56
C ALA A 81 -0.07 -8.28 -7.51
N ALA A 82 -0.23 -9.40 -6.78
CA ALA A 82 -1.52 -10.05 -6.59
C ALA A 82 -2.51 -9.12 -5.86
N PHE A 83 -2.05 -8.39 -4.84
CA PHE A 83 -2.85 -7.41 -4.12
C PHE A 83 -3.29 -6.25 -5.03
N LEU A 84 -2.35 -5.64 -5.76
CA LEU A 84 -2.63 -4.56 -6.69
C LEU A 84 -3.62 -5.00 -7.78
N ALA A 85 -3.38 -6.16 -8.40
CA ALA A 85 -4.26 -6.72 -9.42
C ALA A 85 -5.66 -7.02 -8.85
N GLY A 86 -5.74 -7.55 -7.63
CA GLY A 86 -7.00 -7.82 -6.94
C GLY A 86 -7.82 -6.55 -6.71
N LEU A 87 -7.18 -5.46 -6.27
CA LEU A 87 -7.81 -4.13 -6.11
C LEU A 87 -8.33 -3.57 -7.44
N LEU A 88 -7.52 -3.64 -8.51
CA LEU A 88 -7.94 -3.17 -9.83
C LEU A 88 -9.13 -3.97 -10.37
N ALA A 89 -9.10 -5.29 -10.23
CA ALA A 89 -10.21 -6.16 -10.62
C ALA A 89 -11.47 -5.87 -9.82
N LEU A 90 -11.34 -5.60 -8.51
CA LEU A 90 -12.45 -5.25 -7.64
C LEU A 90 -13.11 -3.94 -8.08
N VAL A 91 -12.30 -2.89 -8.29
CA VAL A 91 -12.79 -1.59 -8.78
C VAL A 91 -13.49 -1.75 -10.12
N GLN A 92 -12.90 -2.51 -11.05
CA GLN A 92 -13.49 -2.75 -12.37
C GLN A 92 -14.80 -3.54 -12.27
N GLY A 93 -14.86 -4.56 -11.41
CA GLY A 93 -16.08 -5.35 -11.19
C GLY A 93 -17.20 -4.54 -10.57
N ILE A 94 -16.91 -3.72 -9.55
CA ILE A 94 -17.91 -2.85 -8.91
C ILE A 94 -18.43 -1.79 -9.89
N THR A 95 -17.54 -1.19 -10.69
CA THR A 95 -17.92 -0.15 -11.66
C THR A 95 -18.65 -0.69 -12.88
N SER A 96 -18.52 -1.99 -13.21
CA SER A 96 -19.25 -2.61 -14.32
C SER A 96 -20.67 -3.01 -13.98
N VAL A 97 -20.99 -3.24 -12.70
CA VAL A 97 -22.32 -3.65 -12.21
C VAL A 97 -23.44 -2.69 -12.65
N PRO A 98 -23.33 -1.35 -12.51
CA PRO A 98 -24.37 -0.44 -12.96
C PRO A 98 -24.62 -0.49 -14.48
N ALA A 99 -23.60 -0.84 -15.27
CA ALA A 99 -23.68 -0.83 -16.73
C ALA A 99 -24.14 -2.17 -17.33
N HIS A 100 -23.76 -3.30 -16.72
CA HIS A 100 -24.02 -4.64 -17.28
C HIS A 100 -24.92 -5.51 -16.37
N GLY A 101 -25.26 -5.01 -15.18
CA GLY A 101 -25.98 -5.78 -14.17
C GLY A 101 -25.12 -6.84 -13.48
N TRP A 102 -25.73 -7.50 -12.49
CA TRP A 102 -25.09 -8.55 -11.69
C TRP A 102 -25.02 -9.91 -12.38
N ALA A 103 -25.87 -10.15 -13.38
CA ALA A 103 -25.93 -11.43 -14.09
C ALA A 103 -24.88 -11.53 -15.22
N ASP A 104 -24.22 -10.43 -15.57
CA ASP A 104 -23.22 -10.44 -16.64
C ASP A 104 -21.89 -11.05 -16.15
N LEU A 105 -21.31 -11.89 -17.01
CA LEU A 105 -20.06 -12.60 -16.76
C LEU A 105 -18.90 -11.63 -16.58
N ARG A 106 -18.98 -10.44 -17.18
CA ARG A 106 -17.95 -9.41 -17.05
C ARG A 106 -17.90 -8.84 -15.63
N SER A 107 -19.04 -8.55 -15.01
CA SER A 107 -19.11 -8.03 -13.64
C SER A 107 -18.75 -9.10 -12.63
N THR A 108 -19.44 -10.24 -12.70
CA THR A 108 -19.28 -11.33 -11.72
C THR A 108 -17.94 -12.03 -11.86
N GLY A 109 -17.41 -12.16 -13.08
CA GLY A 109 -16.09 -12.71 -13.34
C GLY A 109 -14.97 -11.84 -12.74
N LEU A 110 -15.06 -10.51 -12.85
CA LEU A 110 -14.08 -9.60 -12.25
C LEU A 110 -14.14 -9.61 -10.71
N LEU A 111 -15.34 -9.68 -10.14
CA LEU A 111 -15.52 -9.86 -8.69
C LEU A 111 -14.93 -11.18 -8.19
N ALA A 112 -15.18 -12.29 -8.90
CA ALA A 112 -14.60 -13.58 -8.57
C ALA A 112 -13.07 -13.58 -8.72
N LEU A 113 -12.54 -12.96 -9.77
CA LEU A 113 -11.10 -12.79 -9.98
C LEU A 113 -10.46 -11.97 -8.87
N ALA A 114 -11.10 -10.87 -8.46
CA ALA A 114 -10.65 -10.05 -7.33
C ALA A 114 -10.58 -10.87 -6.03
N ALA A 115 -11.64 -11.62 -5.71
CA ALA A 115 -11.67 -12.50 -4.54
C ALA A 115 -10.56 -13.55 -4.61
N GLY A 116 -10.33 -14.18 -5.77
CA GLY A 116 -9.26 -15.14 -5.99
C GLY A 116 -7.86 -14.54 -5.81
N LEU A 117 -7.62 -13.35 -6.35
CA LEU A 117 -6.34 -12.63 -6.21
C LEU A 117 -6.07 -12.21 -4.77
N LEU A 118 -7.08 -11.76 -4.03
CA LEU A 118 -6.96 -11.40 -2.62
C LEU A 118 -6.75 -12.64 -1.73
N ALA A 119 -7.39 -13.76 -2.05
CA ALA A 119 -7.14 -15.04 -1.39
C ALA A 119 -5.71 -15.54 -1.68
N LEU A 120 -5.25 -15.43 -2.92
CA LEU A 120 -3.88 -15.76 -3.31
C LEU A 120 -2.86 -14.87 -2.57
N PHE A 121 -3.09 -13.56 -2.52
CA PHE A 121 -2.30 -12.64 -1.70
C PHE A 121 -2.22 -13.12 -0.25
N SER A 122 -3.36 -13.43 0.37
CA SER A 122 -3.43 -13.91 1.75
C SER A 122 -2.67 -15.22 1.96
N ALA A 123 -2.74 -16.15 1.01
CA ALA A 123 -2.01 -17.41 1.05
C ALA A 123 -0.49 -17.20 0.90
N LEU A 124 -0.06 -16.36 -0.04
CA LEU A 124 1.34 -15.99 -0.23
C LEU A 124 1.89 -15.30 1.01
N GLU A 125 1.11 -14.45 1.66
CA GLU A 125 1.50 -13.74 2.86
C GLU A 125 1.65 -14.68 4.06
N ARG A 126 0.72 -15.63 4.24
CA ARG A 126 0.81 -16.67 5.28
C ARG A 126 1.98 -17.63 5.09
N ALA A 127 2.35 -17.91 3.84
CA ALA A 127 3.48 -18.77 3.51
C ALA A 127 4.85 -18.03 3.55
N SER A 128 4.84 -16.70 3.66
CA SER A 128 6.06 -15.90 3.60
C SER A 128 6.76 -15.82 4.96
N ALA A 129 8.07 -16.08 4.96
CA ALA A 129 8.88 -16.07 6.17
C ALA A 129 8.95 -14.70 6.86
N HIS A 130 8.72 -13.58 6.14
CA HIS A 130 8.43 -12.28 6.77
C HIS A 130 7.20 -11.69 6.09
N PRO A 131 6.01 -11.79 6.73
CA PRO A 131 4.79 -11.25 6.18
C PRO A 131 4.72 -9.72 6.35
N LEU A 132 4.22 -9.04 5.32
CA LEU A 132 3.76 -7.65 5.27
C LEU A 132 2.61 -7.40 6.24
N ILE A 133 1.73 -8.39 6.44
CA ILE A 133 0.60 -8.33 7.38
C ILE A 133 0.79 -9.42 8.42
N ARG A 134 0.98 -9.02 9.68
CA ARG A 134 0.92 -9.97 10.81
C ARG A 134 -0.57 -10.23 11.08
N PHE A 135 -1.05 -11.39 10.65
CA PHE A 135 -2.35 -11.88 11.11
C PHE A 135 -2.17 -12.29 12.57
N GLU A 136 -2.55 -11.43 13.52
CA GLU A 136 -2.63 -11.80 14.92
C GLU A 136 -3.77 -12.84 15.07
N ALA A 137 -3.43 -13.97 15.69
CA ALA A 137 -4.37 -15.05 16.03
C ALA A 137 -4.75 -14.95 17.51
#